data_AF-A0A812M5S8-F1
#
_entry.id   AF-A0A812M5S8-F1
#
_cell.length_a   1.000
_cell.length_b   1.000
_cell.length_c   1.000
_cell.angle_alpha   90.00
_cell.angle_beta   90.00
_cell.angle_gamma   90.00
#
_symmetry.space_group_name_H-M   'P 1'
#
loop_
_entity.id
_entity.type
_entity.pdbx_description
1 polymer ?
#
loop_
_entity_poly.entity_id
_entity_poly.type
_entity_poly.pdbx_seq_one_letter_code
_entity_poly.pdbx_strand_id
1 'polypeptide(L)'
;MVDATVFSVELHGLAREALLERFRAVGQEGVLLFAGGGDPLRHDTDHEDVFRQESTFHYLFGVREPGFMGCLDLESGAATLFAPRLPPEYELWMGKINGCEEMREHYGVEEVVYMDQIAEWFKSRAPSKVYLQRGVNSDSGNEVAPAKFEGLEAYDVDTAALHAAPGLAEEKGR
;
A
#
# COMPACT_ATOMS: atom_id res chain seq x y z
N MET A 1 -10.30 28.44 2.63
CA MET A 1 -9.40 27.62 3.47
C MET A 1 -9.61 26.20 2.99
N VAL A 2 -8.66 25.64 2.24
CA VAL A 2 -8.79 24.27 1.72
C VAL A 2 -8.63 23.33 2.92
N ASP A 3 -9.53 22.36 3.07
CA ASP A 3 -9.45 21.36 4.15
C ASP A 3 -8.14 20.58 4.02
N ALA A 4 -7.37 20.45 5.11
CA ALA A 4 -6.07 19.76 5.10
C ALA A 4 -6.19 18.29 4.66
N THR A 5 -7.35 17.67 4.87
CA THR A 5 -7.67 16.31 4.44
C THR A 5 -7.81 16.24 2.92
N VAL A 6 -8.51 17.21 2.32
CA VAL A 6 -8.71 17.29 0.86
C VAL A 6 -7.36 17.49 0.15
N PHE A 7 -6.51 18.38 0.66
CA PHE A 7 -5.17 18.58 0.13
C PHE A 7 -4.30 17.31 0.24
N SER A 8 -4.44 16.54 1.32
CA SER A 8 -3.70 15.29 1.50
C SER A 8 -4.14 14.23 0.48
N VAL A 9 -5.45 14.04 0.29
CA VAL A 9 -5.98 13.02 -0.65
C VAL A 9 -5.56 13.32 -2.08
N GLU A 10 -5.65 14.58 -2.52
CA GLU A 10 -5.19 14.98 -3.86
C GLU A 10 -3.69 14.70 -4.06
N LEU A 11 -2.86 14.99 -3.06
CA LEU A 11 -1.42 14.70 -3.12
C LEU A 11 -1.13 13.21 -3.31
N HIS A 12 -1.82 12.34 -2.56
CA HIS A 12 -1.67 10.89 -2.69
C HIS A 12 -2.15 10.40 -4.05
N GLY A 13 -3.26 10.94 -4.57
CA GLY A 13 -3.74 10.66 -5.93
C GLY A 13 -2.70 10.99 -7.01
N LEU A 14 -2.09 12.19 -6.93
CA LEU A 14 -1.03 12.60 -7.86
C LEU A 14 0.21 11.70 -7.78
N ALA A 15 0.59 11.28 -6.57
CA ALA A 15 1.71 10.37 -6.36
C ALA A 15 1.47 9.00 -7.01
N ARG A 16 0.25 8.45 -6.90
CA ARG A 16 -0.13 7.20 -7.55
C ARG A 16 -0.08 7.32 -9.07
N GLU A 17 -0.67 8.38 -9.65
CA GLU A 17 -0.67 8.58 -11.10
C GLU A 17 0.77 8.66 -11.66
N ALA A 18 1.65 9.44 -11.02
CA ALA A 18 3.04 9.54 -11.44
C ALA A 18 3.78 8.19 -11.41
N LEU A 19 3.47 7.32 -10.44
CA LEU A 19 4.03 5.98 -10.39
C LEU A 19 3.47 5.07 -11.49
N LEU A 20 2.16 5.11 -11.72
CA LEU A 20 1.48 4.36 -12.76
C LEU A 20 2.02 4.72 -14.16
N GLU A 21 2.16 6.02 -14.46
CA GLU A 21 2.71 6.51 -15.72
C GLU A 21 4.11 5.94 -16.01
N ARG A 22 4.96 5.83 -14.99
CA ARG A 22 6.32 5.30 -15.14
C ARG A 22 6.33 3.82 -15.52
N PHE A 23 5.45 3.02 -14.92
CA PHE A 23 5.30 1.61 -15.26
C PHE A 23 4.66 1.41 -16.63
N ARG A 24 3.65 2.21 -16.98
CA ARG A 24 3.03 2.22 -18.31
C ARG A 24 4.01 2.61 -19.41
N ALA A 25 4.90 3.58 -19.15
CA ALA A 25 5.90 4.02 -20.11
C ALA A 25 6.92 2.93 -20.50
N VAL A 26 7.16 1.95 -19.61
CA VAL A 26 8.01 0.78 -19.89
C VAL A 26 7.22 -0.47 -20.29
N GLY A 27 5.91 -0.31 -20.55
CA GLY A 27 5.03 -1.38 -21.04
C GLY A 27 4.79 -2.51 -20.04
N GLN A 28 4.85 -2.21 -18.73
CA GLN A 28 4.54 -3.20 -17.69
C GLN A 28 3.02 -3.23 -17.43
N GLU A 29 2.50 -4.43 -17.18
CA GLU A 29 1.09 -4.72 -16.87
C GLU A 29 1.00 -5.51 -15.55
N GLY A 30 -0.20 -5.61 -14.97
CA GLY A 30 -0.44 -6.26 -13.69
C GLY A 30 -0.66 -5.26 -12.54
N VAL A 31 -0.26 -5.65 -11.33
CA VAL A 31 -0.56 -4.87 -10.10
C VAL A 31 0.67 -4.60 -9.25
N LEU A 32 0.76 -3.40 -8.70
CA LEU A 32 1.76 -2.99 -7.70
C LEU A 32 1.17 -3.22 -6.30
N LEU A 33 1.81 -4.04 -5.46
CA LEU A 33 1.33 -4.34 -4.11
C LEU A 33 2.31 -3.86 -3.03
N PHE A 34 1.77 -3.12 -2.07
CA PHE A 34 2.50 -2.46 -0.98
C PHE A 34 1.99 -2.95 0.38
N ALA A 35 2.91 -3.16 1.30
CA ALA A 35 2.59 -3.42 2.70
C ALA A 35 2.71 -2.13 3.52
N GLY A 36 1.67 -1.80 4.28
CA GLY A 36 1.79 -0.85 5.36
C GLY A 36 2.60 -1.43 6.52
N GLY A 37 2.98 -0.55 7.44
CA GLY A 37 3.58 -0.89 8.71
C GLY A 37 2.60 -1.66 9.59
N GLY A 38 3.13 -2.67 10.28
CA GLY A 38 2.44 -3.30 11.41
C GLY A 38 2.60 -2.49 12.69
N ASP A 39 1.89 -2.90 13.73
CA ASP A 39 1.97 -2.29 15.06
C ASP A 39 2.81 -3.18 15.99
N PRO A 40 4.14 -2.95 16.10
CA PRO A 40 4.98 -3.76 16.95
C PRO A 40 4.78 -3.38 18.42
N LEU A 41 4.62 -4.39 19.26
CA LEU A 41 4.67 -4.23 20.70
C LEU A 41 6.11 -4.04 21.19
N ARG A 42 6.26 -3.30 22.28
CA ARG A 42 7.56 -3.13 22.93
C ARG A 42 7.99 -4.43 23.61
N HIS A 43 8.84 -5.18 22.93
CA HIS A 43 9.38 -6.45 23.39
C HIS A 43 8.27 -7.48 23.72
N ASP A 44 8.21 -7.96 24.95
CA ASP A 44 7.22 -8.89 25.50
C ASP A 44 6.12 -8.19 26.30
N THR A 45 6.05 -6.86 26.25
CA THR A 45 5.04 -6.06 26.95
C THR A 45 3.83 -5.79 26.07
N ASP A 46 2.73 -5.38 26.68
CA ASP A 46 1.49 -4.90 26.05
C ASP A 46 1.56 -3.41 25.68
N HIS A 47 2.76 -2.81 25.65
CA HIS A 47 2.94 -1.41 25.30
C HIS A 47 3.10 -1.22 23.79
N GLU A 48 2.14 -0.52 23.19
CA GLU A 48 2.17 -0.04 21.80
C GLU A 48 2.91 1.31 21.75
N ASP A 49 3.94 1.40 20.91
CA ASP A 49 4.57 2.68 20.60
C ASP A 49 3.65 3.53 19.70
N VAL A 50 3.89 4.85 19.63
CA VAL A 50 3.12 5.69 18.70
C VAL A 50 3.39 5.27 17.26
N PHE A 51 2.39 4.65 16.63
CA PHE A 51 2.51 4.14 15.28
C PHE A 51 2.83 5.24 14.27
N ARG A 52 3.79 4.96 13.38
CA ARG A 52 4.12 5.77 12.22
C ARG A 52 4.26 4.88 11.01
N GLN A 53 3.48 5.21 9.98
CA GLN A 53 3.36 4.43 8.75
C GLN A 53 4.69 4.30 7.97
N GLU A 54 4.83 3.20 7.22
CA GLU A 54 5.89 3.03 6.22
C GLU A 54 5.84 4.19 5.21
N SER A 55 7.00 4.72 4.84
CA SER A 55 7.07 6.03 4.16
C SER A 55 6.50 5.99 2.74
N THR A 56 6.72 4.89 2.01
CA THR A 56 6.21 4.69 0.66
C THR A 56 4.70 4.50 0.69
N PHE A 57 4.21 3.67 1.59
CA PHE A 57 2.79 3.41 1.82
C PHE A 57 2.05 4.69 2.19
N HIS A 58 2.60 5.46 3.14
CA HIS A 58 2.05 6.75 3.53
C HIS A 58 2.03 7.74 2.36
N TYR A 59 3.10 7.78 1.55
CA TYR A 59 3.18 8.67 0.40
C TYR A 59 2.12 8.36 -0.66
N LEU A 60 1.85 7.08 -0.93
CA LEU A 60 0.90 6.66 -1.97
C LEU A 60 -0.57 6.65 -1.52
N PHE A 61 -0.83 6.33 -0.25
CA PHE A 61 -2.19 6.09 0.24
C PHE A 61 -2.63 7.03 1.36
N GLY A 62 -1.71 7.68 2.07
CA GLY A 62 -2.04 8.58 3.19
C GLY A 62 -2.53 7.89 4.46
N VAL A 63 -2.68 6.57 4.43
CA VAL A 63 -3.17 5.74 5.54
C VAL A 63 -2.33 5.95 6.79
N ARG A 64 -3.00 6.10 7.92
CA ARG A 64 -2.37 6.34 9.22
C ARG A 64 -2.51 5.18 10.19
N GLU A 65 -3.43 4.25 9.94
CA GLU A 65 -3.61 3.06 10.73
C GLU A 65 -2.63 1.94 10.32
N PRO A 66 -2.22 1.09 11.27
CA PRO A 66 -1.37 -0.06 10.99
C PRO A 66 -2.13 -1.19 10.29
N GLY A 67 -1.38 -2.11 9.69
CA GLY A 67 -1.90 -3.39 9.21
C GLY A 67 -2.65 -3.34 7.87
N PHE A 68 -2.61 -2.21 7.17
CA PHE A 68 -3.15 -2.09 5.81
C PHE A 68 -2.19 -2.65 4.76
N MET A 69 -2.75 -3.08 3.64
CA MET A 69 -2.04 -3.22 2.37
C MET A 69 -2.72 -2.37 1.30
N GLY A 70 -2.03 -2.13 0.20
CA GLY A 70 -2.48 -1.23 -0.85
C GLY A 70 -2.03 -1.76 -2.20
N CYS A 71 -2.92 -1.69 -3.18
CA CYS A 71 -2.69 -2.18 -4.53
C CYS A 71 -2.98 -1.06 -5.54
N LEU A 72 -2.13 -0.96 -6.56
CA LEU A 72 -2.34 -0.12 -7.73
C LEU A 72 -2.42 -1.00 -8.97
N ASP A 73 -3.49 -0.89 -9.73
CA ASP A 73 -3.70 -1.60 -10.99
C ASP A 73 -3.08 -0.79 -12.14
N LEU A 74 -2.14 -1.38 -12.87
CA LEU A 74 -1.43 -0.69 -13.96
C LEU A 74 -2.33 -0.40 -15.16
N GLU A 75 -3.37 -1.21 -15.37
CA GLU A 75 -4.27 -1.14 -16.52
C GLU A 75 -5.37 -0.12 -16.27
N SER A 76 -6.10 -0.28 -15.16
CA SER A 76 -7.22 0.61 -14.80
C SER A 76 -6.78 1.90 -14.10
N GLY A 77 -5.62 1.89 -13.45
CA GLY A 77 -5.17 2.97 -12.56
C GLY A 77 -5.88 3.00 -11.21
N ALA A 78 -6.74 2.01 -10.92
CA ALA A 78 -7.47 1.95 -9.66
C ALA A 78 -6.53 1.67 -8.49
N ALA A 79 -6.75 2.39 -7.39
CA ALA A 79 -6.15 2.15 -6.10
C ALA A 79 -7.14 1.38 -5.21
N THR A 80 -6.66 0.27 -4.63
CA THR A 80 -7.43 -0.55 -3.70
C THR A 80 -6.69 -0.63 -2.36
N LEU A 81 -7.40 -0.41 -1.26
CA LEU A 81 -6.87 -0.67 0.09
C LEU A 81 -7.41 -2.00 0.64
N PHE A 82 -6.54 -2.73 1.33
CA PHE A 82 -6.90 -3.90 2.11
C PHE A 82 -6.79 -3.57 3.59
N ALA A 83 -7.94 -3.43 4.25
CA ALA A 83 -8.06 -3.01 5.64
C ALA A 83 -8.12 -4.24 6.58
N PRO A 84 -7.46 -4.20 7.76
CA PRO A 84 -7.64 -5.25 8.76
C PRO A 84 -9.10 -5.28 9.24
N ARG A 85 -9.65 -6.47 9.45
CA ARG A 85 -10.97 -6.62 10.08
C ARG A 85 -10.79 -6.56 11.59
N LEU A 86 -11.27 -5.48 12.20
CA LEU A 86 -11.20 -5.29 13.64
C LEU A 86 -12.38 -5.99 14.34
N PRO A 87 -12.15 -6.58 15.53
CA PRO A 87 -13.23 -7.22 16.28
C PRO A 87 -14.17 -6.16 16.89
N PRO A 88 -15.45 -6.48 17.14
CA PRO A 88 -16.42 -5.50 17.67
C PRO A 88 -16.01 -4.85 19.00
N GLU A 89 -15.29 -5.59 19.85
CA GLU A 89 -14.77 -5.08 21.12
C GLU A 89 -13.76 -3.93 20.96
N TYR A 90 -13.12 -3.81 19.79
CA TYR A 90 -12.21 -2.71 19.48
C TYR A 90 -12.91 -1.35 19.59
N GLU A 91 -14.21 -1.28 19.28
CA GLU A 91 -14.99 -0.03 19.40
C GLU A 91 -15.04 0.52 20.81
N LEU A 92 -15.01 -0.35 21.82
CA LEU A 92 -15.09 0.03 23.23
C LEU A 92 -13.84 0.76 23.70
N TRP A 93 -12.69 0.46 23.08
CA TRP A 93 -11.38 0.96 23.51
C TRP A 93 -10.87 2.08 22.59
N MET A 94 -11.03 1.90 21.29
CA MET A 94 -10.37 2.72 20.26
C MET A 94 -11.34 3.63 19.50
N GLY A 95 -12.64 3.51 19.80
CA GLY A 95 -13.69 4.29 19.15
C GLY A 95 -14.23 3.63 17.88
N LYS A 96 -15.08 4.36 17.15
CA LYS A 96 -15.83 3.85 16.00
C LYS A 96 -14.92 3.12 14.99
N ILE A 97 -15.30 1.90 14.60
CA ILE A 97 -14.69 1.21 13.47
C ILE A 97 -15.30 1.76 12.19
N ASN A 98 -14.47 2.34 11.32
CA ASN A 98 -14.93 2.81 10.02
C ASN A 98 -15.23 1.62 9.10
N GLY A 99 -16.33 1.69 8.36
CA GLY A 99 -16.64 0.71 7.32
C GLY A 99 -15.79 0.89 6.05
N CYS A 100 -15.81 -0.09 5.14
CA CYS A 100 -15.10 0.00 3.85
C CYS A 100 -15.43 1.27 3.06
N GLU A 101 -16.72 1.65 2.96
CA GLU A 101 -17.11 2.86 2.23
C GLU A 101 -16.59 4.14 2.90
N GLU A 102 -16.62 4.20 4.24
CA GLU A 102 -16.11 5.36 4.97
C GLU A 102 -14.60 5.49 4.81
N MET A 103 -13.86 4.37 4.85
CA MET A 103 -12.43 4.35 4.55
C MET A 103 -12.14 4.72 3.09
N ARG A 104 -12.98 4.28 2.15
CA ARG A 104 -12.84 4.57 0.72
C ARG A 104 -12.94 6.07 0.47
N GLU A 105 -13.97 6.70 1.04
CA GLU A 105 -14.17 8.15 0.96
C GLU A 105 -13.06 8.92 1.68
N HIS A 106 -12.65 8.46 2.87
CA HIS A 106 -11.62 9.11 3.67
C HIS A 106 -10.25 9.15 2.96
N TYR A 107 -9.86 8.05 2.31
CA TYR A 107 -8.58 7.91 1.64
C TYR A 107 -8.60 8.29 0.14
N GLY A 108 -9.78 8.54 -0.42
CA GLY A 108 -9.94 8.86 -1.85
C GLY A 108 -9.33 7.79 -2.74
N VAL A 109 -9.69 6.54 -2.48
CA VAL A 109 -9.34 5.36 -3.29
C VAL A 109 -10.58 4.80 -3.97
N GLU A 110 -10.40 3.99 -5.00
CA GLU A 110 -11.49 3.44 -5.80
C GLU A 110 -12.19 2.27 -5.08
N GLU A 111 -11.46 1.53 -4.24
CA GLU A 111 -12.02 0.36 -3.54
C GLU A 111 -11.34 0.13 -2.18
N VAL A 112 -12.12 -0.35 -1.20
CA VAL A 112 -11.59 -0.86 0.07
C VAL A 112 -12.18 -2.23 0.34
N VAL A 113 -11.31 -3.18 0.61
CA VAL A 113 -11.65 -4.59 0.87
C VAL A 113 -11.00 -5.02 2.18
N TYR A 114 -11.56 -6.01 2.86
CA TYR A 114 -10.92 -6.50 4.07
C TYR A 114 -9.75 -7.43 3.74
N MET A 115 -8.73 -7.43 4.61
CA MET A 115 -7.51 -8.23 4.45
C MET A 115 -7.82 -9.73 4.33
N ASP A 116 -8.85 -10.21 5.04
CA ASP A 116 -9.29 -11.62 4.97
C ASP A 116 -9.92 -12.01 3.62
N GLN A 117 -10.17 -11.04 2.73
CA GLN A 117 -10.74 -11.23 1.40
C GLN A 117 -9.71 -10.99 0.29
N ILE A 118 -8.45 -10.68 0.61
CA ILE A 118 -7.41 -10.36 -0.37
C ILE A 118 -7.18 -11.50 -1.38
N ALA A 119 -7.15 -12.76 -0.92
CA ALA A 119 -6.93 -13.90 -1.81
C ALA A 119 -8.07 -14.07 -2.83
N GLU A 120 -9.32 -13.84 -2.41
CA GLU A 120 -10.48 -13.90 -3.31
C GLU A 120 -10.50 -12.72 -4.27
N TRP A 121 -10.11 -11.53 -3.81
CA TRP A 121 -9.95 -10.35 -4.63
C TRP A 121 -8.91 -10.58 -5.75
N PHE A 122 -7.76 -11.16 -5.43
CA PHE A 122 -6.72 -11.48 -6.41
C PHE A 122 -7.16 -12.57 -7.38
N LYS A 123 -7.95 -13.56 -6.94
CA LYS A 123 -8.52 -14.58 -7.83
C LYS A 123 -9.50 -14.01 -8.83
N SER A 124 -10.32 -13.03 -8.43
CA SER A 124 -11.33 -12.44 -9.31
C SER A 124 -10.74 -11.51 -10.37
N ARG A 125 -9.62 -10.83 -10.09
CA ARG A 125 -8.90 -10.01 -11.07
C ARG A 125 -7.90 -10.81 -11.92
N ALA A 126 -7.30 -11.85 -11.35
CA ALA A 126 -6.27 -12.67 -11.99
C ALA A 126 -5.16 -11.84 -12.69
N PRO A 127 -4.44 -10.96 -11.95
CA PRO A 127 -3.42 -10.11 -12.56
C PRO A 127 -2.32 -10.95 -13.21
N SER A 128 -1.81 -10.47 -14.35
CA SER A 128 -0.74 -11.15 -15.09
C SER A 128 0.58 -11.19 -14.32
N LYS A 129 0.85 -10.16 -13.51
CA LYS A 129 2.04 -10.03 -12.67
C LYS A 129 1.75 -9.22 -11.42
N VAL A 130 2.47 -9.52 -10.33
CA VAL A 130 2.41 -8.80 -9.06
C VAL A 130 3.79 -8.24 -8.75
N TYR A 131 3.92 -6.92 -8.68
CA TYR A 131 5.16 -6.24 -8.31
C TYR A 131 5.14 -5.93 -6.82
N LEU A 132 6.14 -6.40 -6.08
CA LEU A 132 6.28 -6.15 -4.66
C LEU A 132 7.38 -5.13 -4.39
N GLN A 133 7.16 -4.29 -3.39
CA GLN A 133 8.22 -3.44 -2.87
C GLN A 133 9.28 -4.28 -2.16
N ARG A 134 10.47 -4.35 -2.76
CA ARG A 134 11.65 -4.94 -2.14
C ARG A 134 12.87 -4.13 -2.51
N GLY A 135 13.66 -3.72 -1.52
CA GLY A 135 14.80 -2.85 -1.75
C GLY A 135 15.62 -2.62 -0.50
N VAL A 136 16.89 -2.25 -0.69
CA VAL A 136 17.79 -1.87 0.40
C VAL A 136 17.84 -0.35 0.45
N ASN A 137 17.47 0.23 1.59
CA ASN A 137 17.63 1.65 1.81
C ASN A 137 19.14 1.99 1.84
N SER A 138 19.60 2.90 0.98
CA SER A 138 21.03 3.21 0.78
C SER A 138 21.72 3.78 2.03
N ASP A 139 20.97 4.48 2.88
CA ASP A 139 21.54 5.16 4.04
C ASP A 139 21.63 4.24 5.27
N SER A 140 20.62 3.38 5.46
CA SER A 140 20.52 2.49 6.63
C SER A 140 21.00 1.07 6.36
N GLY A 141 21.02 0.63 5.10
CA GLY A 141 21.28 -0.77 4.72
C GLY A 141 20.11 -1.73 5.02
N ASN A 142 18.96 -1.22 5.50
CA ASN A 142 17.81 -2.05 5.84
C ASN A 142 17.01 -2.44 4.58
N GLU A 143 16.50 -3.68 4.55
CA GLU A 143 15.57 -4.14 3.53
C GLU A 143 14.12 -3.81 3.88
N VAL A 144 13.34 -3.34 2.90
CA VAL A 144 11.89 -3.23 3.02
C VAL A 144 11.28 -4.63 3.06
N ALA A 145 10.42 -4.90 4.04
CA ALA A 145 9.66 -6.14 4.11
C ALA A 145 8.58 -6.14 3.01
N PRO A 146 8.63 -7.06 2.03
CA PRO A 146 7.64 -7.09 0.96
C PRO A 146 6.25 -7.50 1.47
N ALA A 147 5.20 -7.09 0.75
CA ALA A 147 3.84 -7.54 1.02
C ALA A 147 3.70 -9.05 0.85
N LYS A 148 2.89 -9.66 1.73
CA LYS A 148 2.68 -11.11 1.80
C LYS A 148 1.24 -11.39 2.21
N PHE A 149 0.59 -12.31 1.52
CA PHE A 149 -0.70 -12.89 1.91
C PHE A 149 -0.76 -14.34 1.44
N GLU A 150 -1.67 -15.13 2.01
CA GLU A 150 -1.86 -16.54 1.65
C GLU A 150 -2.40 -16.66 0.20
N GLY A 151 -1.69 -17.40 -0.66
CA GLY A 151 -2.05 -17.57 -2.07
C GLY A 151 -1.31 -16.64 -3.04
N LEU A 152 -0.44 -15.76 -2.55
CA LEU A 152 0.41 -14.91 -3.40
C LEU A 152 1.39 -15.76 -4.26
N GLU A 153 1.78 -16.92 -3.76
CA GLU A 153 2.66 -17.87 -4.46
C GLU A 153 2.09 -18.44 -5.77
N ALA A 154 0.79 -18.25 -6.03
CA ALA A 154 0.15 -18.67 -7.27
C ALA A 154 0.37 -17.68 -8.44
N TYR A 155 0.95 -16.51 -8.19
CA TYR A 155 1.12 -15.44 -9.17
C TYR A 155 2.58 -15.28 -9.60
N ASP A 156 2.81 -14.69 -10.78
CA ASP A 156 4.14 -14.26 -11.20
C ASP A 156 4.54 -13.01 -10.41
N VAL A 157 5.56 -13.13 -9.56
CA VAL A 157 5.97 -12.09 -8.61
C VAL A 157 7.31 -11.48 -9.02
N ASP A 158 7.32 -10.16 -9.21
CA ASP A 158 8.52 -9.36 -9.46
C ASP A 158 8.84 -8.51 -8.23
N THR A 159 10.09 -8.59 -7.75
CA THR A 159 10.58 -7.82 -6.61
C THR A 159 11.66 -6.80 -6.99
N ALA A 160 12.04 -6.73 -8.25
CA ALA A 160 13.15 -5.90 -8.74
C ALA A 160 12.66 -4.60 -9.37
N ALA A 161 11.58 -4.65 -10.16
CA ALA A 161 11.12 -3.51 -10.95
C ALA A 161 10.77 -2.30 -10.10
N LEU A 162 10.07 -2.50 -8.97
CA LEU A 162 9.62 -1.39 -8.11
C LEU A 162 10.78 -0.62 -7.48
N HIS A 163 11.87 -1.29 -7.12
CA HIS A 163 13.06 -0.64 -6.56
C HIS A 163 13.97 -0.03 -7.61
N ALA A 164 14.07 -0.66 -8.79
CA ALA A 164 14.82 -0.12 -9.91
C ALA A 164 14.24 1.20 -10.45
N ALA A 165 13.02 1.57 -10.02
CA ALA A 165 12.36 2.82 -10.35
C ALA A 165 12.30 3.03 -11.88
N PRO A 166 11.47 2.25 -12.60
CA PRO A 166 11.47 2.20 -14.05
C PRO A 166 11.22 3.61 -14.63
N GLY A 167 11.94 3.95 -15.70
CA GLY A 167 11.77 5.24 -16.39
C GLY A 167 12.52 6.45 -15.77
N LEU A 168 13.26 6.30 -14.67
CA LEU A 168 14.32 7.27 -14.37
C LEU A 168 15.47 7.00 -15.35
N ALA A 169 15.70 7.92 -16.29
CA ALA A 169 16.98 7.95 -16.97
C ALA A 169 18.06 7.96 -15.87
N GLU A 170 19.01 7.03 -15.93
CA GLU A 170 20.20 7.12 -15.10
C GLU A 170 20.83 8.50 -15.37
N GLU A 171 20.69 9.46 -14.46
CA GLU A 171 21.61 10.58 -14.40
C GLU A 171 22.96 10.01 -13.97
N LYS A 172 23.66 9.43 -14.96
CA LYS A 172 25.07 9.08 -14.85
C LYS A 172 25.84 10.37 -14.60
N GLY A 173 26.23 10.54 -13.35
CA GLY A 173 27.43 11.25 -12.96
C GLY A 173 27.31 12.77 -12.97
N ARG A 174 27.53 13.35 -11.80
CA ARG A 174 28.28 14.58 -11.68
C ARG A 174 29.33 14.47 -10.60
#